data_AF-A0A955PUC1-F1
#
_entry.id   AF-A0A955PUC1-F1
#
_cell.length_a   1.000
_cell.length_b   1.000
_cell.length_c   1.000
_cell.angle_alpha   90.00
_cell.angle_beta   90.00
_cell.angle_gamma   90.00
#
_symmetry.space_group_name_H-M   'P 1'
#
loop_
_entity.id
_entity.type
_entity.pdbx_description
1 polymer ?
#
loop_
_entity_poly.entity_id
_entity_poly.type
_entity_poly.pdbx_seq_one_letter_code
_entity_poly.pdbx_strand_id
1 'polypeptide(L)'
;IAAAQALGYDRDAMLPFAASLEFVHTYSLIHDDLPAMDDDDYRRGRLTNHKVYGDGMAILAGDALLTMAFELCSQVDGTEDFSAAQQLAIVRELASGSGHQGMVGGQVMDIQAENQEIDLVHLQQIHTFKTGRLIRAAVRIGSIIGEATTQQMQCLTDYSEDIG
;
A
#
# COMPACT_ATOMS: atom_id res chain seq x y z
N ILE A 1 -2.60 -3.08 11.63
CA ILE A 1 -3.31 -3.43 12.90
C ILE A 1 -2.54 -4.48 13.70
N ALA A 2 -2.48 -5.75 13.25
CA ALA A 2 -1.84 -6.82 14.02
C ALA A 2 -0.39 -6.53 14.47
N ALA A 3 0.43 -5.89 13.62
CA ALA A 3 1.79 -5.49 13.98
C ALA A 3 1.85 -4.49 15.15
N ALA A 4 0.93 -3.53 15.21
CA ALA A 4 0.84 -2.57 16.31
C ALA A 4 0.38 -3.26 17.61
N GLN A 5 -0.62 -4.15 17.50
CA GLN A 5 -1.12 -4.95 18.63
C GLN A 5 -0.05 -5.90 19.19
N ALA A 6 0.78 -6.51 18.34
CA ALA A 6 1.91 -7.33 18.76
C ALA A 6 2.96 -6.56 19.58
N LEU A 7 2.98 -5.23 19.46
CA LEU A 7 3.82 -4.31 20.23
C LEU A 7 3.09 -3.65 21.41
N GLY A 8 1.82 -4.02 21.66
CA GLY A 8 1.02 -3.54 22.78
C GLY A 8 0.20 -2.28 22.50
N TYR A 9 0.10 -1.84 21.25
CA TYR A 9 -0.81 -0.75 20.87
C TYR A 9 -2.15 -1.30 20.39
N ASP A 10 -3.21 -1.06 21.16
CA ASP A 10 -4.57 -1.60 20.92
C ASP A 10 -5.66 -0.51 20.95
N ARG A 11 -5.34 0.70 20.47
CA ARG A 11 -6.29 1.83 20.43
C ARG A 11 -6.76 2.10 19.01
N ASP A 12 -7.99 2.60 18.88
CA ASP A 12 -8.61 2.89 17.57
C ASP A 12 -7.95 4.04 16.82
N ALA A 13 -7.13 4.87 17.47
CA ALA A 13 -6.41 5.98 16.83
C ALA A 13 -5.41 5.50 15.75
N MET A 14 -5.12 4.19 15.64
CA MET A 14 -4.36 3.63 14.50
C MET A 14 -5.20 3.41 13.23
N LEU A 15 -6.54 3.39 13.32
CA LEU A 15 -7.41 3.05 12.21
C LEU A 15 -7.27 3.98 11.00
N PRO A 16 -7.07 5.31 11.15
CA PRO A 16 -6.77 6.19 10.02
C PRO A 16 -5.55 5.72 9.20
N PHE A 17 -4.47 5.27 9.85
CA PHE A 17 -3.28 4.77 9.16
C PHE A 17 -3.49 3.39 8.52
N ALA A 18 -4.37 2.56 9.08
CA ALA A 18 -4.75 1.30 8.44
C ALA A 18 -5.62 1.55 7.20
N ALA A 19 -6.55 2.49 7.29
CA ALA A 19 -7.41 2.88 6.17
C ALA A 19 -6.64 3.55 5.04
N SER A 20 -5.58 4.33 5.33
CA SER A 20 -4.75 4.93 4.29
C SER A 20 -4.02 3.89 3.42
N LEU A 21 -3.57 2.79 4.02
CA LEU A 21 -3.03 1.64 3.28
C LEU A 21 -4.07 1.00 2.37
N GLU A 22 -5.30 0.84 2.85
CA GLU A 22 -6.39 0.30 2.02
C GLU A 22 -6.83 1.26 0.92
N PHE A 23 -6.72 2.59 1.12
CA PHE A 23 -6.92 3.55 0.05
C PHE A 23 -5.84 3.42 -1.02
N VAL A 24 -4.57 3.24 -0.60
CA VAL A 24 -3.45 2.95 -1.52
C VAL A 24 -3.71 1.66 -2.31
N HIS A 25 -4.03 0.58 -1.61
CA HIS A 25 -4.32 -0.70 -2.25
C HIS A 25 -5.52 -0.59 -3.20
N THR A 26 -6.59 0.08 -2.78
CA THR A 26 -7.82 0.18 -3.58
C THR A 26 -7.61 1.02 -4.83
N TYR A 27 -6.86 2.14 -4.76
CA TYR A 27 -6.58 2.91 -5.98
C TYR A 27 -5.78 2.08 -6.98
N SER A 28 -4.80 1.30 -6.50
CA SER A 28 -3.94 0.52 -7.39
C SER A 28 -4.78 -0.47 -8.17
N LEU A 29 -5.73 -1.15 -7.53
CA LEU A 29 -6.66 -2.05 -8.20
C LEU A 29 -7.56 -1.33 -9.20
N ILE A 30 -8.06 -0.13 -8.88
CA ILE A 30 -8.91 0.65 -9.79
C ILE A 30 -8.14 1.02 -11.06
N HIS A 31 -6.88 1.41 -10.93
CA HIS A 31 -6.03 1.77 -12.06
C HIS A 31 -5.57 0.53 -12.83
N ASP A 32 -5.20 -0.55 -12.15
CA ASP A 32 -4.82 -1.83 -12.77
C ASP A 32 -5.97 -2.42 -13.59
N ASP A 33 -7.23 -2.23 -13.16
CA ASP A 33 -8.40 -2.72 -13.90
C ASP A 33 -8.63 -1.97 -15.24
N LEU A 34 -7.95 -0.86 -15.53
CA LEU A 34 -8.21 -0.06 -16.74
C LEU A 34 -7.79 -0.79 -18.04
N PRO A 35 -8.40 -0.44 -19.19
CA PRO A 35 -8.05 -1.06 -20.49
C PRO A 35 -6.59 -0.88 -20.94
N ALA A 36 -5.89 0.11 -20.38
CA ALA A 36 -4.48 0.36 -20.66
C ALA A 36 -3.52 -0.48 -19.77
N MET A 37 -4.07 -1.28 -18.87
CA MET A 37 -3.38 -2.08 -17.86
C MET A 37 -3.90 -3.52 -17.99
N ASP A 38 -4.59 -4.08 -16.99
CA ASP A 38 -5.05 -5.48 -17.02
C ASP A 38 -6.34 -5.69 -17.85
N ASP A 39 -7.06 -4.61 -18.22
CA ASP A 39 -8.34 -4.63 -18.97
C ASP A 39 -9.41 -5.55 -18.34
N ASP A 40 -9.48 -5.56 -17.01
CA ASP A 40 -10.38 -6.42 -16.25
C ASP A 40 -11.83 -5.88 -16.22
N ASP A 41 -12.77 -6.65 -16.76
CA ASP A 41 -14.20 -6.34 -16.70
C ASP A 41 -14.81 -6.59 -15.31
N TYR A 42 -14.25 -7.54 -14.54
CA TYR A 42 -14.82 -7.99 -13.26
C TYR A 42 -13.76 -8.13 -12.17
N ARG A 43 -14.08 -7.64 -10.97
CA ARG A 43 -13.30 -7.87 -9.74
C ARG A 43 -14.20 -8.40 -8.64
N ARG A 44 -13.83 -9.56 -8.08
CA ARG A 44 -14.58 -10.26 -7.02
C ARG A 44 -16.07 -10.47 -7.37
N GLY A 45 -16.35 -10.81 -8.63
CA GLY A 45 -17.70 -11.09 -9.13
C GLY A 45 -18.58 -9.86 -9.39
N ARG A 46 -18.01 -8.65 -9.36
CA ARG A 46 -18.70 -7.39 -9.67
C ARG A 46 -17.98 -6.66 -10.79
N LEU A 47 -18.70 -5.84 -11.54
CA LEU A 47 -18.08 -4.97 -12.55
C LEU A 47 -17.03 -4.06 -11.90
N THR A 48 -15.90 -3.90 -12.58
CA THR A 48 -14.83 -2.99 -12.15
C THR A 48 -15.26 -1.52 -12.26
N ASN A 49 -14.51 -0.62 -11.63
CA ASN A 49 -14.89 0.79 -11.50
C ASN A 49 -15.14 1.43 -12.87
N HIS A 50 -14.23 1.20 -13.83
CA HIS A 50 -14.33 1.77 -15.17
C HIS A 50 -15.51 1.17 -15.98
N LYS A 51 -15.91 -0.08 -15.72
CA LYS A 51 -17.11 -0.66 -16.36
C LYS A 51 -18.41 -0.06 -15.87
N VAL A 52 -18.44 0.43 -14.63
CA VAL A 52 -19.64 1.06 -14.06
C VAL A 52 -19.69 2.56 -14.35
N TYR A 53 -18.56 3.26 -14.24
CA TYR A 53 -18.51 4.73 -14.24
C TYR A 53 -17.72 5.33 -15.41
N GLY A 54 -17.07 4.50 -16.24
CA GLY A 54 -16.22 4.92 -17.35
C GLY A 54 -14.78 5.20 -16.92
N ASP A 55 -13.86 5.10 -17.88
CA ASP A 55 -12.40 5.17 -17.68
C ASP A 55 -11.97 6.47 -17.00
N GLY A 56 -12.51 7.61 -17.46
CA GLY A 56 -12.17 8.92 -16.89
C GLY A 56 -12.56 9.06 -15.41
N MET A 57 -13.67 8.45 -14.99
CA MET A 57 -14.07 8.47 -13.58
C MET A 57 -13.24 7.50 -12.75
N ALA A 58 -12.87 6.35 -13.30
CA ALA A 58 -12.00 5.39 -12.62
C ALA A 58 -10.59 5.96 -12.37
N ILE A 59 -10.01 6.65 -13.36
CA ILE A 59 -8.73 7.35 -13.19
C ILE A 59 -8.81 8.34 -12.04
N LEU A 60 -9.80 9.24 -12.06
CA LEU A 60 -9.96 10.27 -11.02
C LEU A 60 -10.30 9.69 -9.64
N ALA A 61 -11.03 8.57 -9.58
CA ALA A 61 -11.30 7.87 -8.33
C ALA A 61 -10.01 7.31 -7.72
N GLY A 62 -9.12 6.74 -8.55
CA GLY A 62 -7.82 6.29 -8.07
C GLY A 62 -6.92 7.44 -7.62
N ASP A 63 -6.86 8.53 -8.39
CA ASP A 63 -6.09 9.74 -8.02
C ASP A 63 -6.58 10.33 -6.69
N ALA A 64 -7.90 10.37 -6.48
CA ALA A 64 -8.49 10.82 -5.23
C ALA A 64 -8.14 9.90 -4.07
N LEU A 65 -8.25 8.57 -4.23
CA LEU A 65 -7.92 7.63 -3.15
C LEU A 65 -6.43 7.69 -2.76
N LEU A 66 -5.53 7.78 -3.75
CA LEU A 66 -4.10 7.96 -3.50
C LEU A 66 -3.83 9.23 -2.68
N THR A 67 -4.45 10.35 -3.04
CA THR A 67 -4.25 11.62 -2.34
C THR A 67 -4.91 11.65 -0.96
N MET A 68 -6.11 11.10 -0.83
CA MET A 68 -6.83 10.92 0.44
C MET A 68 -6.05 10.04 1.42
N ALA A 69 -5.28 9.06 0.95
CA ALA A 69 -4.44 8.24 1.82
C ALA A 69 -3.42 9.08 2.61
N PHE A 70 -2.80 10.07 1.95
CA PHE A 70 -1.83 10.97 2.59
C PHE A 70 -2.49 12.05 3.44
N GLU A 71 -3.66 12.54 3.04
CA GLU A 71 -4.49 13.42 3.87
C GLU A 71 -4.84 12.72 5.20
N LEU A 72 -5.32 11.47 5.12
CA LEU A 72 -5.71 10.67 6.28
C LEU A 72 -4.52 10.36 7.21
N CYS A 73 -3.31 10.17 6.66
CA CYS A 73 -2.09 10.00 7.46
C CYS A 73 -1.61 11.29 8.14
N SER A 74 -2.01 12.47 7.67
CA SER A 74 -1.53 13.76 8.15
C SER A 74 -2.56 14.57 8.93
N GLN A 75 -3.80 14.07 9.02
CA GLN A 75 -4.85 14.70 9.81
C GLN A 75 -4.52 14.65 11.32
N VAL A 76 -5.04 15.63 12.06
CA VAL A 76 -4.91 15.70 13.53
C VAL A 76 -6.08 15.00 14.22
N ASP A 77 -7.29 15.16 13.70
CA ASP A 77 -8.50 14.60 14.30
C ASP A 77 -8.45 13.06 14.24
N GLY A 78 -8.61 12.41 15.39
CA GLY A 78 -8.55 10.95 15.52
C GLY A 78 -7.14 10.34 15.51
N THR A 79 -6.08 11.15 15.53
CA THR A 79 -4.68 10.71 15.63
C THR A 79 -3.90 11.49 16.70
N GLU A 80 -4.61 12.04 17.69
CA GLU A 80 -4.06 12.93 18.73
C GLU A 80 -2.99 12.26 19.61
N ASP A 81 -2.98 10.93 19.65
CA ASP A 81 -1.99 10.11 20.33
C ASP A 81 -0.60 10.15 19.70
N PHE A 82 -0.48 10.66 18.47
CA PHE A 82 0.75 10.56 17.68
C PHE A 82 1.43 11.91 17.52
N SER A 83 2.74 11.91 17.72
CA SER A 83 3.55 13.09 17.42
C SER A 83 3.61 13.36 15.91
N ALA A 84 3.79 14.63 15.54
CA ALA A 84 4.05 15.00 14.14
C ALA A 84 5.26 14.25 13.54
N ALA A 85 6.27 13.90 14.35
CA ALA A 85 7.41 13.11 13.91
C ALA A 85 7.01 11.66 13.57
N GLN A 86 6.15 11.02 14.37
CA GLN A 86 5.61 9.70 14.09
C GLN A 86 4.73 9.70 12.84
N GLN A 87 3.82 10.68 12.71
CA GLN A 87 2.99 10.83 11.52
C GLN A 87 3.83 11.02 10.25
N LEU A 88 4.86 11.86 10.30
CA LEU A 88 5.77 12.07 9.17
C LEU A 88 6.52 10.78 8.79
N ALA A 89 6.92 9.98 9.79
CA ALA A 89 7.54 8.68 9.54
C ALA A 89 6.56 7.70 8.85
N ILE A 90 5.29 7.68 9.26
CA ILE A 90 4.22 6.88 8.65
C ILE A 90 3.97 7.33 7.20
N VAL A 91 3.82 8.64 6.96
CA VAL A 91 3.65 9.20 5.61
C VAL A 91 4.81 8.81 4.70
N ARG A 92 6.04 8.91 5.20
CA ARG A 92 7.24 8.52 4.44
C ARG A 92 7.26 7.02 4.12
N GLU A 93 6.90 6.17 5.08
CA GLU A 93 6.84 4.72 4.89
C GLU A 93 5.78 4.35 3.84
N LEU A 94 4.58 4.94 3.93
CA LEU A 94 3.51 4.75 2.94
C LEU A 94 3.95 5.20 1.55
N ALA A 95 4.53 6.41 1.43
CA ALA A 95 5.02 6.93 0.16
C ALA A 95 6.10 6.03 -0.45
N SER A 96 7.04 5.53 0.36
CA SER A 96 8.09 4.62 -0.10
C SER A 96 7.54 3.27 -0.54
N GLY A 97 6.56 2.72 0.17
CA GLY A 97 5.94 1.43 -0.17
C GLY A 97 5.06 1.51 -1.43
N SER A 98 4.45 2.66 -1.68
CA SER A 98 3.49 2.85 -2.78
C SER A 98 4.13 3.38 -4.06
N GLY A 99 5.16 4.22 -3.94
CA GLY A 99 5.71 5.00 -5.05
C GLY A 99 6.64 4.23 -6.00
N HIS A 100 7.50 4.98 -6.70
CA HIS A 100 8.37 4.47 -7.76
C HIS A 100 9.41 3.41 -7.32
N GLN A 101 9.79 3.39 -6.03
CA GLN A 101 10.66 2.37 -5.43
C GLN A 101 9.86 1.27 -4.72
N GLY A 102 8.54 1.31 -4.84
CA GLY A 102 7.57 0.41 -4.24
C GLY A 102 6.64 -0.19 -5.29
N MET A 103 5.35 -0.24 -4.94
CA MET A 103 4.27 -0.83 -5.73
C MET A 103 4.23 -0.33 -7.18
N VAL A 104 4.26 0.99 -7.42
CA VAL A 104 4.24 1.54 -8.79
C VAL A 104 5.47 1.10 -9.59
N GLY A 105 6.65 1.05 -8.95
CA GLY A 105 7.85 0.51 -9.60
C GLY A 105 7.69 -0.94 -10.02
N GLY A 106 7.08 -1.76 -9.16
CA GLY A 106 6.75 -3.15 -9.47
C GLY A 106 5.73 -3.29 -10.59
N GLN A 107 4.73 -2.41 -10.64
CA GLN A 107 3.74 -2.40 -11.70
C GLN A 107 4.36 -2.07 -13.06
N VAL A 108 5.34 -1.15 -13.10
CA VAL A 108 6.12 -0.88 -14.31
C VAL A 108 6.90 -2.11 -14.77
N MET A 109 7.54 -2.82 -13.83
CA MET A 109 8.28 -4.06 -14.16
C MET A 109 7.34 -5.14 -14.71
N ASP A 110 6.15 -5.28 -14.13
CA ASP A 110 5.16 -6.28 -14.55
C ASP A 110 4.69 -6.05 -15.99
N ILE A 111 4.29 -4.80 -16.31
CA ILE A 111 3.88 -4.41 -17.67
C ILE A 111 5.03 -4.64 -18.68
N GLN A 112 6.27 -4.35 -18.30
CA GLN A 112 7.43 -4.57 -19.16
C GLN A 112 7.76 -6.05 -19.37
N ALA A 113 7.39 -6.91 -18.42
CA ALA A 113 7.58 -8.34 -18.49
C ALA A 113 6.46 -9.07 -19.26
N GLU A 114 5.33 -8.40 -19.54
CA GLU A 114 4.26 -8.99 -20.33
C GLU A 114 4.78 -9.49 -21.69
N ASN A 115 4.38 -10.71 -22.04
CA ASN A 115 4.79 -11.40 -23.27
C ASN A 115 6.31 -11.62 -23.42
N GLN A 116 7.08 -11.53 -22.34
CA GLN A 116 8.51 -11.89 -22.29
C GLN A 116 8.74 -13.19 -21.50
N GLU A 117 9.77 -13.94 -21.88
CA GLU A 117 10.31 -14.98 -20.99
C GLU A 117 11.21 -14.32 -19.94
N ILE A 118 10.84 -14.45 -18.67
CA ILE A 118 11.60 -13.91 -17.53
C ILE A 118 12.16 -15.05 -16.67
N ASP A 119 13.32 -14.82 -16.06
CA ASP A 119 13.90 -15.76 -15.11
C ASP A 119 13.25 -15.63 -13.72
N LEU A 120 13.55 -16.59 -12.84
CA LEU A 120 13.02 -16.61 -11.48
C LEU A 120 13.40 -15.35 -10.69
N VAL A 121 14.60 -14.82 -10.92
CA VAL A 121 15.11 -13.65 -10.18
C VAL A 121 14.30 -12.42 -10.54
N HIS A 122 14.02 -12.22 -11.83
CA HIS A 122 13.21 -11.12 -12.32
C HIS A 122 11.76 -11.23 -11.83
N LEU A 123 11.17 -12.43 -11.87
CA LEU A 123 9.82 -12.68 -11.34
C LEU A 123 9.73 -12.34 -9.84
N GLN A 124 10.73 -12.76 -9.06
CA GLN A 124 10.81 -12.42 -7.63
C GLN A 124 10.93 -10.91 -7.40
N GLN A 125 11.66 -10.19 -8.26
CA GLN A 125 11.75 -8.73 -8.18
C GLN A 125 10.40 -8.07 -8.45
N ILE A 126 9.65 -8.50 -9.47
CA ILE A 126 8.30 -8.00 -9.74
C ILE A 126 7.42 -8.17 -8.50
N HIS A 127 7.34 -9.38 -7.93
CA HIS A 127 6.51 -9.63 -6.74
C HIS A 127 6.96 -8.82 -5.52
N THR A 128 8.27 -8.76 -5.27
CA THR A 128 8.85 -7.97 -4.17
C THR A 128 8.38 -6.53 -4.24
N PHE A 129 8.38 -5.92 -5.43
CA PHE A 129 8.00 -4.53 -5.60
C PHE A 129 6.49 -4.33 -5.71
N LYS A 130 5.81 -5.03 -6.62
CA LYS A 130 4.38 -4.84 -6.94
C LYS A 130 3.50 -5.13 -5.73
N THR A 131 3.86 -6.12 -4.92
CA THR A 131 3.04 -6.57 -3.78
C THR A 131 3.78 -6.44 -2.45
N GLY A 132 5.00 -6.99 -2.37
CA GLY A 132 5.74 -7.09 -1.10
C GLY A 132 6.03 -5.75 -0.43
N ARG A 133 6.35 -4.70 -1.20
CA ARG A 133 6.68 -3.37 -0.65
C ARG A 133 5.51 -2.71 0.09
N LEU A 134 4.27 -2.91 -0.35
CA LEU A 134 3.09 -2.37 0.33
C LEU A 134 2.76 -3.18 1.59
N ILE A 135 2.90 -4.51 1.54
CA ILE A 135 2.76 -5.40 2.72
C ILE A 135 3.79 -5.01 3.79
N ARG A 136 5.04 -4.81 3.38
CA ARG A 136 6.12 -4.35 4.25
C ARG A 136 5.81 -3.00 4.86
N ALA A 137 5.32 -2.04 4.07
CA ALA A 137 4.90 -0.74 4.58
C ALA A 137 3.78 -0.89 5.62
N ALA A 138 2.80 -1.77 5.39
CA ALA A 138 1.71 -2.00 6.35
C ALA A 138 2.21 -2.51 7.70
N VAL A 139 3.16 -3.45 7.69
CA VAL A 139 3.76 -3.97 8.92
C VAL A 139 4.61 -2.90 9.60
N ARG A 140 5.47 -2.20 8.85
CA ARG A 140 6.36 -1.15 9.39
C ARG A 140 5.60 0.06 9.94
N ILE A 141 4.49 0.46 9.33
CA ILE A 141 3.59 1.49 9.88
C ILE A 141 3.03 1.03 11.22
N GLY A 142 2.57 -0.23 11.33
CA GLY A 142 2.18 -0.81 12.62
C GLY A 142 3.32 -0.81 13.64
N SER A 143 4.55 -1.06 13.20
CA SER A 143 5.74 -0.99 14.05
C SER A 143 6.05 0.43 14.54
N ILE A 144 5.86 1.45 13.70
CA ILE A 144 6.03 2.86 14.10
C ILE A 144 4.97 3.25 15.14
N ILE A 145 3.72 2.83 14.92
CA ILE A 145 2.59 3.07 15.82
C ILE A 145 2.83 2.42 17.19
N GLY A 146 3.34 1.19 17.21
CA GLY A 146 3.69 0.46 18.41
C GLY A 146 5.04 0.84 19.03
N GLU A 147 5.70 1.90 18.55
CA GLU A 147 7.00 2.38 19.03
C GLU A 147 8.07 1.28 19.09
N ALA A 148 8.13 0.45 18.05
CA ALA A 148 9.07 -0.65 17.95
C ALA A 148 10.52 -0.19 18.19
N THR A 149 11.25 -0.94 19.01
CA THR A 149 12.71 -0.85 19.06
C THR A 149 13.31 -1.18 17.69
N THR A 150 14.57 -0.78 17.46
CA THR A 150 15.28 -1.11 16.22
C THR A 150 15.28 -2.61 15.92
N GLN A 151 15.43 -3.46 16.94
CA GLN A 151 15.41 -4.91 16.78
C GLN A 151 14.01 -5.41 16.38
N GLN A 152 12.95 -4.94 17.04
CA GLN A 152 11.57 -5.30 16.69
C GLN A 152 11.19 -4.84 15.27
N MET A 153 11.61 -3.62 14.89
CA MET A 153 11.41 -3.10 13.54
C MET A 153 12.06 -4.00 12.50
N GLN A 154 13.29 -4.48 12.75
CA GLN A 154 13.97 -5.39 11.82
C GLN A 154 13.23 -6.72 11.73
N CYS A 155 12.92 -7.37 12.87
CA CYS A 155 12.21 -8.65 12.86
C CYS A 155 10.85 -8.59 12.15
N LEU A 156 10.11 -7.49 12.35
CA LEU A 156 8.83 -7.28 11.67
C LEU A 156 8.99 -6.95 10.18
N THR A 157 10.09 -6.29 9.80
CA THR A 157 10.44 -6.08 8.39
C THR A 157 10.75 -7.41 7.71
N ASP A 158 11.61 -8.24 8.31
CA ASP A 158 11.97 -9.57 7.77
C ASP A 158 10.71 -10.44 7.63
N TYR A 159 9.87 -10.50 8.67
CA TYR A 159 8.58 -11.18 8.62
C TYR A 159 7.72 -10.71 7.44
N SER A 160 7.64 -9.41 7.21
CA SER A 160 6.81 -8.86 6.14
C SER A 160 7.36 -9.10 4.73
N GLU A 161 8.69 -9.22 4.59
CA GLU A 161 9.35 -9.56 3.33
C GLU A 161 9.27 -11.06 3.04
N ASP A 162 9.19 -11.92 4.05
CA ASP A 162 9.01 -13.38 3.89
C ASP A 162 7.58 -13.78 3.50
N ILE A 163 6.56 -13.03 3.95
CA ILE A 163 5.14 -13.32 3.63
C ILE A 163 4.65 -12.67 2.33
N GLY A 164 5.36 -11.64 1.85
CA GLY A 164 4.95 -10.80 0.72
C GLY A 164 5.49 -11.32 -0.61
#